data_AF-A0A0D7AS57-F1
#
_entry.id   AF-A0A0D7AS57-F1
#
_cell.length_a   1.000
_cell.length_b   1.000
_cell.length_c   1.000
_cell.angle_alpha   90.00
_cell.angle_beta   90.00
_cell.angle_gamma   90.00
#
_symmetry.space_group_name_H-M   'P 1'
#
loop_
_entity.id
_entity.type
_entity.pdbx_description
1 polymer ?
#
loop_
_entity_poly.entity_id
_entity_poly.type
_entity_poly.pdbx_seq_one_letter_code
_entity_poly.pdbx_strand_id
1 'polypeptide(L)'
;MLFTTECHVCLAPNSDALVEFVTQTRLCKACLDLGNVFSDDYRVTSCPKLDRDIEGDVPFIELGDNRSFYQHVPSAVALLSETMNMDDPEYIAWCNLKGEENTKRRRAASKCTETYNQLSALWSQTRLQSVTRRLEAKGWKNELKHQVSKDYLEAHTLIADAKGPFTDSDWRSTRSTLIQYMRVVKLRRVQQERVELFWKAYSEHTASLPALPVLPPAATVGRSAELQKLISKRNLDETLTVDDFLAVLDTHLVQIASKWRSTQKVALKKLLRQAKRETNLCLAVSVFQCQKCSMHLWPTEVLAHSCFLNNTYCKDSGAFGVYDLKPAIVLPEDRMEMGRRTLMRSEIDPKATIAELDKQRHRSDSFCIRGHPQESIERIVDEKWLQQEQREVYEWLMSFDEIICRRCSHLVASGFAHEHLAE
;
A
#
# COMPACT_ATOMS: atom_id res chain seq x y z
N MET A 1 -37.48 18.70 -9.21
CA MET A 1 -38.05 17.95 -10.36
C MET A 1 -36.96 17.02 -10.90
N LEU A 2 -36.70 15.89 -10.22
CA LEU A 2 -35.43 15.13 -10.35
C LEU A 2 -35.42 14.05 -11.46
N PHE A 3 -36.12 14.29 -12.58
CA PHE A 3 -36.33 13.28 -13.63
C PHE A 3 -35.42 13.43 -14.86
N THR A 4 -34.63 14.49 -14.96
CA THR A 4 -33.64 14.64 -16.05
C THR A 4 -32.38 13.81 -15.79
N THR A 5 -31.84 13.23 -16.86
CA THR A 5 -30.54 12.53 -16.91
C THR A 5 -29.38 13.46 -17.29
N GLU A 6 -29.64 14.76 -17.30
CA GLU A 6 -28.76 15.80 -17.81
C GLU A 6 -28.17 16.64 -16.67
N CYS A 7 -26.95 17.14 -16.87
CA CYS A 7 -26.36 18.10 -15.93
C CYS A 7 -27.16 19.41 -15.91
N HIS A 8 -27.57 19.88 -14.74
CA HIS A 8 -28.37 21.10 -14.58
C HIS A 8 -27.66 22.40 -15.01
N VAL A 9 -26.34 22.35 -15.23
CA VAL A 9 -25.51 23.51 -15.57
C VAL A 9 -25.14 23.54 -17.05
N CYS A 10 -24.65 22.43 -17.61
CA CYS A 10 -24.23 22.36 -19.02
C CYS A 10 -25.19 21.59 -19.94
N LEU A 11 -26.29 21.06 -19.40
CA LEU A 11 -27.30 20.22 -20.09
C LEU A 11 -26.73 18.95 -20.76
N ALA A 12 -25.47 18.59 -20.51
CA ALA A 12 -24.88 17.38 -21.06
C ALA A 12 -25.62 16.13 -20.53
N PRO A 13 -26.12 15.24 -21.40
CA PRO A 13 -26.71 13.97 -20.99
C PRO A 13 -25.62 13.08 -20.40
N ASN A 14 -25.72 12.72 -19.12
CA ASN A 14 -24.62 12.08 -18.43
C ASN A 14 -25.10 11.17 -17.30
N SER A 15 -24.94 9.85 -17.49
CA SER A 15 -25.29 8.81 -16.50
C SER A 15 -24.50 8.92 -15.20
N ASP A 16 -23.34 9.58 -15.25
CA ASP A 16 -22.34 9.61 -14.18
C ASP A 16 -22.32 10.96 -13.46
N ALA A 17 -23.38 11.75 -13.66
CA ALA A 17 -23.62 12.96 -12.93
C ALA A 17 -24.11 12.68 -11.50
N LEU A 18 -23.39 13.25 -10.52
CA LEU A 18 -23.72 13.27 -9.10
C LEU A 18 -25.12 13.86 -8.90
N VAL A 19 -25.90 13.30 -7.98
CA VAL A 19 -27.19 13.86 -7.54
C VAL A 19 -27.00 14.41 -6.14
N GLU A 20 -27.05 15.73 -5.99
CA GLU A 20 -27.10 16.36 -4.67
C GLU A 20 -28.56 16.53 -4.25
N PHE A 21 -28.98 15.79 -3.23
CA PHE A 21 -30.37 15.69 -2.81
C PHE A 21 -30.87 16.91 -2.03
N VAL A 22 -29.99 17.69 -1.40
CA VAL A 22 -30.34 18.92 -0.64
C VAL A 22 -30.71 20.05 -1.60
N THR A 23 -29.92 20.27 -2.64
CA THR A 23 -30.17 21.26 -3.71
C THR A 23 -31.14 20.73 -4.78
N GLN A 24 -31.34 19.41 -4.85
CA GLN A 24 -32.00 18.69 -5.95
C GLN A 24 -31.33 18.91 -7.32
N THR A 25 -30.01 19.14 -7.37
CA THR A 25 -29.27 19.32 -8.62
C THR A 25 -28.56 18.04 -9.07
N ARG A 26 -28.52 17.81 -10.38
CA ARG A 26 -27.67 16.78 -11.01
C ARG A 26 -26.48 17.45 -11.70
N LEU A 27 -25.24 17.13 -11.32
CA LEU A 27 -24.03 17.72 -11.93
C LEU A 27 -23.09 16.65 -12.50
N CYS A 28 -22.65 16.80 -13.76
CA CYS A 28 -21.51 16.02 -14.24
C CYS A 28 -20.23 16.51 -13.53
N LYS A 29 -19.23 15.62 -13.37
CA LYS A 29 -18.00 15.94 -12.63
C LYS A 29 -17.35 17.27 -13.05
N ALA A 30 -17.22 17.52 -14.35
CA ALA A 30 -16.66 18.78 -14.86
C ALA A 30 -17.42 20.06 -14.44
N CYS A 31 -18.71 19.97 -14.09
CA CYS A 31 -19.49 21.10 -13.57
C CYS A 31 -19.62 21.11 -12.03
N LEU A 32 -19.25 20.01 -11.37
CA LEU A 32 -19.00 19.97 -9.92
C LEU A 32 -17.65 20.63 -9.61
N ASP A 33 -16.63 20.35 -10.42
CA ASP A 33 -15.29 20.92 -10.36
C ASP A 33 -15.25 22.43 -10.77
N LEU A 34 -16.38 23.00 -11.22
CA LEU A 34 -16.52 24.45 -11.48
C LEU A 34 -16.98 25.19 -10.22
N GLY A 35 -16.05 25.92 -9.60
CA GLY A 35 -16.26 26.73 -8.39
C GLY A 35 -17.38 27.79 -8.44
N ASN A 36 -18.00 28.00 -9.60
CA ASN A 36 -19.15 28.90 -9.80
C ASN A 36 -20.50 28.26 -9.38
N VAL A 37 -20.54 26.95 -9.14
CA VAL A 37 -21.77 26.21 -8.78
C VAL A 37 -21.73 25.80 -7.30
N PHE A 38 -20.60 25.26 -6.89
CA PHE A 38 -20.28 24.87 -5.53
C PHE A 38 -18.90 25.44 -5.18
N SER A 39 -18.79 26.17 -4.07
CA SER A 39 -17.55 26.86 -3.67
C SER A 39 -17.20 26.60 -2.21
N ASP A 40 -15.90 26.46 -1.94
CA ASP A 40 -15.27 26.47 -0.63
C ASP A 40 -14.85 27.88 -0.17
N ASP A 41 -15.02 28.91 -1.02
CA ASP A 41 -14.78 30.30 -0.61
C ASP A 41 -15.97 30.83 0.20
N TYR A 42 -15.86 30.71 1.52
CA TYR A 42 -16.74 31.27 2.56
C TYR A 42 -17.12 32.75 2.34
N ARG A 43 -16.36 33.51 1.55
CA ARG A 43 -16.70 34.90 1.17
C ARG A 43 -17.97 35.02 0.33
N VAL A 44 -18.41 33.94 -0.32
CA VAL A 44 -19.72 33.88 -1.00
C VAL A 44 -20.87 34.14 -0.02
N THR A 45 -20.69 33.86 1.26
CA THR A 45 -21.66 34.12 2.34
C THR A 45 -21.36 35.31 3.26
N SER A 46 -20.19 35.96 3.13
CA SER A 46 -19.81 37.04 4.06
C SER A 46 -20.56 38.34 3.78
N CYS A 47 -21.77 38.47 4.33
CA CYS A 47 -22.58 39.70 4.28
C CYS A 47 -21.99 40.74 5.26
N PRO A 48 -21.45 41.90 4.80
CA PRO A 48 -20.73 42.83 5.68
C PRO A 48 -21.58 43.52 6.76
N LYS A 49 -22.90 43.35 6.74
CA LYS A 49 -23.80 43.86 7.79
C LYS A 49 -23.82 42.98 9.06
N LEU A 50 -23.41 41.72 8.97
CA LEU A 50 -23.84 40.68 9.90
C LEU A 50 -22.69 39.78 10.35
N ASP A 51 -22.32 39.93 11.63
CA ASP A 51 -21.32 39.12 12.36
C ASP A 51 -21.91 37.75 12.79
N ARG A 52 -22.72 37.14 11.90
CA ARG A 52 -23.38 35.84 12.08
C ARG A 52 -23.30 35.04 10.80
N ASP A 53 -22.65 33.88 10.88
CA ASP A 53 -22.48 32.96 9.76
C ASP A 53 -23.82 32.39 9.29
N ILE A 54 -24.22 32.74 8.06
CA ILE A 54 -25.38 32.16 7.37
C ILE A 54 -25.13 30.73 6.84
N GLU A 55 -23.99 30.13 7.20
CA GLU A 55 -23.58 28.76 6.82
C GLU A 55 -24.63 27.70 7.17
N GLY A 56 -25.40 27.90 8.26
CA GLY A 56 -26.49 26.99 8.65
C GLY A 56 -27.72 27.05 7.73
N ASP A 57 -27.95 28.19 7.07
CA ASP A 57 -29.15 28.48 6.29
C ASP A 57 -28.96 28.20 4.79
N VAL A 58 -27.72 28.26 4.31
CA VAL A 58 -27.35 27.94 2.92
C VAL A 58 -27.31 26.41 2.69
N PRO A 59 -27.86 25.91 1.57
CA PRO A 59 -27.63 24.54 1.13
C PRO A 59 -26.15 24.29 0.80
N PHE A 60 -25.51 23.38 1.53
CA PHE A 60 -24.15 22.92 1.27
C PHE A 60 -24.09 21.42 0.97
N ILE A 61 -22.98 21.00 0.37
CA ILE A 61 -22.61 19.61 0.07
C ILE A 61 -21.28 19.27 0.74
N GLU A 62 -21.18 18.05 1.28
CA GLU A 62 -19.95 17.48 1.84
C GLU A 62 -19.27 16.62 0.75
N LEU A 63 -18.08 17.03 0.28
CA LEU A 63 -17.32 16.26 -0.74
C LEU A 63 -16.07 15.61 -0.14
N GLY A 64 -16.08 14.27 -0.11
CA GLY A 64 -14.94 13.43 0.24
C GLY A 64 -14.58 13.39 1.74
N ASP A 65 -13.59 12.56 2.06
CA ASP A 65 -13.24 12.21 3.45
C ASP A 65 -12.76 13.40 4.30
N ASN A 66 -12.28 14.47 3.66
CA ASN A 66 -11.73 15.66 4.33
C ASN A 66 -12.79 16.60 4.95
N ARG A 67 -14.09 16.30 4.81
CA ARG A 67 -15.20 17.15 5.30
C ARG A 67 -15.18 18.59 4.75
N SER A 68 -14.71 18.77 3.53
CA SER A 68 -14.80 20.06 2.85
C SER A 68 -16.27 20.34 2.52
N PHE A 69 -16.81 21.40 3.11
CA PHE A 69 -18.16 21.88 2.86
C PHE A 69 -18.14 22.87 1.69
N TYR A 70 -18.90 22.58 0.63
CA TYR A 70 -19.04 23.49 -0.50
C TYR A 70 -20.45 24.07 -0.51
N GLN A 71 -20.57 25.39 -0.55
CA GLN A 71 -21.85 26.10 -0.56
C GLN A 71 -22.42 26.15 -1.97
N HIS A 72 -23.73 25.96 -2.13
CA HIS A 72 -24.39 26.12 -3.43
C HIS A 72 -24.50 27.62 -3.79
N VAL A 73 -23.57 28.10 -4.62
CA VAL A 73 -23.40 29.52 -4.95
C VAL A 73 -24.70 30.17 -5.47
N PRO A 74 -25.49 29.54 -6.36
CA PRO A 74 -26.78 30.10 -6.79
C PRO A 74 -27.80 30.26 -5.66
N SER A 75 -27.79 29.39 -4.65
CA SER A 75 -28.64 29.54 -3.47
C SER A 75 -28.13 30.61 -2.51
N ALA A 76 -26.82 30.71 -2.29
CA ALA A 76 -26.24 31.77 -1.47
C ALA A 76 -26.52 33.16 -2.06
N VAL A 77 -26.34 33.35 -3.38
CA VAL A 77 -26.65 34.60 -4.08
C VAL A 77 -28.14 34.95 -4.00
N ALA A 78 -29.04 33.97 -4.18
CA ALA A 78 -30.48 34.19 -4.03
C ALA A 78 -30.84 34.63 -2.59
N LEU A 79 -30.33 33.92 -1.59
CA LEU A 79 -30.55 34.21 -0.16
C LEU A 79 -30.00 35.60 0.23
N LEU A 80 -28.83 36.00 -0.26
CA LEU A 80 -28.31 37.36 -0.07
C LEU A 80 -29.17 38.43 -0.75
N SER A 81 -29.74 38.14 -1.93
CA SER A 81 -30.62 39.08 -2.63
C SER A 81 -31.95 39.33 -1.92
N GLU A 82 -32.47 38.34 -1.17
CA GLU A 82 -33.67 38.50 -0.34
C GLU A 82 -33.43 39.49 0.83
N THR A 83 -32.22 39.53 1.39
CA THR A 83 -31.94 40.20 2.68
C THR A 83 -31.34 41.60 2.58
N MET A 84 -30.96 42.07 1.39
CA MET A 84 -30.27 43.36 1.21
C MET A 84 -30.97 44.55 1.89
N ASN A 85 -32.30 44.55 1.94
CA ASN A 85 -33.15 45.66 2.39
C ASN A 85 -33.90 45.41 3.72
N MET A 86 -33.69 44.27 4.38
CA MET A 86 -34.32 43.97 5.68
C MET A 86 -33.69 44.77 6.83
N ASP A 87 -34.45 44.98 7.90
CA ASP A 87 -33.91 45.40 9.21
C ASP A 87 -33.48 44.19 10.07
N ASP A 88 -32.80 44.42 11.20
CA ASP A 88 -32.26 43.32 12.02
C ASP A 88 -33.37 42.39 12.58
N PRO A 89 -34.53 42.89 13.09
CA PRO A 89 -35.68 42.06 13.45
C PRO A 89 -36.24 41.20 12.30
N GLU A 90 -36.49 41.79 11.13
CA GLU A 90 -36.97 41.06 9.94
C GLU A 90 -35.96 39.99 9.50
N TYR A 91 -34.68 40.37 9.47
CA TYR A 91 -33.59 39.48 9.09
C TYR A 91 -33.47 38.27 10.04
N ILE A 92 -33.55 38.49 11.36
CA ILE A 92 -33.50 37.39 12.35
C ILE A 92 -34.71 36.46 12.16
N ALA A 93 -35.91 36.98 11.91
CA ALA A 93 -37.09 36.17 11.63
C ALA A 93 -36.94 35.36 10.33
N TRP A 94 -36.38 35.97 9.29
CA TRP A 94 -36.08 35.34 8.00
C TRP A 94 -35.02 34.23 8.14
N CYS A 95 -33.94 34.43 8.90
CA CYS A 95 -32.93 33.40 9.16
C CYS A 95 -33.55 32.17 9.82
N ASN A 96 -34.33 32.35 10.89
CA ASN A 96 -35.00 31.24 11.57
C ASN A 96 -35.91 30.44 10.60
N LEU A 97 -36.63 31.13 9.71
CA LEU A 97 -37.46 30.51 8.67
C LEU A 97 -36.63 29.73 7.65
N LYS A 98 -35.53 30.30 7.14
CA LYS A 98 -34.64 29.64 6.16
C LYS A 98 -33.87 28.48 6.75
N GLY A 99 -33.38 28.58 7.98
CA GLY A 99 -32.75 27.48 8.72
C GLY A 99 -33.72 26.33 9.00
N GLU A 100 -34.99 26.63 9.29
CA GLU A 100 -36.05 25.63 9.33
C GLU A 100 -36.29 24.97 7.96
N GLU A 101 -36.36 25.74 6.86
CA GLU A 101 -36.48 25.19 5.51
C GLU A 101 -35.27 24.32 5.12
N ASN A 102 -34.05 24.78 5.37
CA ASN A 102 -32.82 24.04 5.08
C ASN A 102 -32.77 22.74 5.90
N THR A 103 -33.16 22.80 7.18
CA THR A 103 -33.32 21.62 8.04
C THR A 103 -34.35 20.63 7.48
N LYS A 104 -35.50 21.12 6.99
CA LYS A 104 -36.53 20.28 6.35
C LYS A 104 -36.00 19.65 5.05
N ARG A 105 -35.26 20.41 4.21
CA ARG A 105 -34.61 19.92 2.99
C ARG A 105 -33.54 18.86 3.30
N ARG A 106 -32.61 19.12 4.23
CA ARG A 106 -31.56 18.16 4.64
C ARG A 106 -32.14 16.86 5.21
N ARG A 107 -33.23 16.93 5.99
CA ARG A 107 -33.95 15.73 6.48
C ARG A 107 -34.63 14.94 5.37
N ALA A 108 -35.16 15.60 4.33
CA ALA A 108 -35.71 14.92 3.16
C ALA A 108 -34.60 14.30 2.31
N ALA A 109 -33.54 15.06 2.03
CA ALA A 109 -32.36 14.63 1.28
C ALA A 109 -31.69 13.40 1.91
N SER A 110 -31.48 13.39 3.23
CA SER A 110 -30.94 12.24 3.97
C SER A 110 -31.74 10.96 3.73
N LYS A 111 -33.08 11.02 3.70
CA LYS A 111 -33.93 9.87 3.39
C LYS A 111 -33.82 9.43 1.94
N CYS A 112 -33.66 10.37 1.01
CA CYS A 112 -33.40 10.06 -0.40
C CYS A 112 -32.04 9.38 -0.59
N THR A 113 -30.98 9.86 0.06
CA THR A 113 -29.65 9.23 0.06
C THR A 113 -29.70 7.83 0.69
N GLU A 114 -30.38 7.66 1.82
CA GLU A 114 -30.57 6.35 2.46
C GLU A 114 -31.29 5.36 1.52
N THR A 115 -32.41 5.79 0.94
CA THR A 115 -33.20 4.98 -0.03
C THR A 115 -32.38 4.65 -1.27
N TYR A 116 -31.60 5.59 -1.78
CA TYR A 116 -30.71 5.40 -2.94
C TYR A 116 -29.62 4.37 -2.62
N ASN A 117 -28.98 4.47 -1.45
CA ASN A 117 -27.95 3.53 -1.01
C ASN A 117 -28.51 2.11 -0.83
N GLN A 118 -29.71 1.98 -0.23
CA GLN A 118 -30.42 0.70 -0.12
C GLN A 118 -30.72 0.09 -1.51
N LEU A 119 -31.23 0.88 -2.45
CA LEU A 119 -31.49 0.43 -3.83
C LEU A 119 -30.20 0.05 -4.58
N SER A 120 -29.14 0.83 -4.43
CA SER A 120 -27.84 0.56 -5.06
C SER A 120 -27.21 -0.73 -4.52
N ALA A 121 -27.30 -0.99 -3.22
CA ALA A 121 -26.86 -2.24 -2.61
C ALA A 121 -27.67 -3.45 -3.13
N LEU A 122 -29.00 -3.32 -3.22
CA LEU A 122 -29.87 -4.36 -3.79
C LEU A 122 -29.56 -4.63 -5.27
N TRP A 123 -29.27 -3.60 -6.07
CA TRP A 123 -28.87 -3.77 -7.48
C TRP A 123 -27.50 -4.42 -7.63
N SER A 124 -26.50 -4.00 -6.86
CA SER A 124 -25.17 -4.62 -6.81
C SER A 124 -25.28 -6.11 -6.44
N GLN A 125 -26.00 -6.44 -5.36
CA GLN A 125 -26.21 -7.82 -4.92
C GLN A 125 -26.92 -8.68 -6.00
N THR A 126 -28.00 -8.16 -6.60
CA THR A 126 -28.76 -8.85 -7.66
C THR A 126 -27.88 -9.09 -8.90
N ARG A 127 -27.03 -8.11 -9.24
CA ARG A 127 -26.09 -8.20 -10.35
C ARG A 127 -24.95 -9.16 -10.07
N LEU A 128 -24.36 -9.14 -8.88
CA LEU A 128 -23.34 -10.09 -8.43
C LEU A 128 -23.86 -11.52 -8.52
N GLN A 129 -25.10 -11.80 -8.07
CA GLN A 129 -25.73 -13.11 -8.22
C GLN A 129 -25.91 -13.51 -9.70
N SER A 130 -26.40 -12.59 -10.55
CA SER A 130 -26.61 -12.84 -11.97
C SER A 130 -25.30 -13.09 -12.74
N VAL A 131 -24.26 -12.30 -12.45
CA VAL A 131 -22.89 -12.48 -12.98
C VAL A 131 -22.29 -13.79 -12.48
N THR A 132 -22.36 -14.07 -11.18
CA THR A 132 -21.85 -15.30 -10.55
C THR A 132 -22.43 -16.54 -11.25
N ARG A 133 -23.76 -16.63 -11.36
CA ARG A 133 -24.44 -17.73 -12.08
C ARG A 133 -24.00 -17.86 -13.54
N ARG A 134 -23.80 -16.73 -14.24
CA ARG A 134 -23.35 -16.70 -15.65
C ARG A 134 -21.86 -17.07 -15.79
N LEU A 135 -21.02 -16.80 -14.78
CA LEU A 135 -19.61 -17.23 -14.71
C LEU A 135 -19.48 -18.71 -14.30
N GLU A 136 -20.28 -19.20 -13.36
CA GLU A 136 -20.39 -20.64 -13.04
C GLU A 136 -20.69 -21.45 -14.32
N ALA A 137 -21.67 -21.01 -15.11
CA ALA A 137 -22.02 -21.58 -16.41
C ALA A 137 -20.96 -21.38 -17.54
N LYS A 138 -19.80 -20.80 -17.19
CA LYS A 138 -18.58 -20.73 -18.02
C LYS A 138 -17.37 -21.40 -17.35
N GLY A 139 -17.59 -22.24 -16.35
CA GLY A 139 -16.57 -23.07 -15.70
C GLY A 139 -15.95 -22.47 -14.44
N TRP A 140 -16.25 -21.20 -14.10
CA TRP A 140 -15.66 -20.51 -12.94
C TRP A 140 -16.21 -20.98 -11.58
N LYS A 141 -17.10 -21.99 -11.56
CA LYS A 141 -17.75 -22.50 -10.33
C LYS A 141 -16.79 -22.97 -9.24
N ASN A 142 -15.59 -23.47 -9.60
CA ASN A 142 -14.60 -23.83 -8.58
C ASN A 142 -13.88 -22.59 -8.04
N GLU A 143 -13.50 -21.64 -8.90
CA GLU A 143 -12.87 -20.38 -8.50
C GLU A 143 -13.77 -19.56 -7.56
N LEU A 144 -15.07 -19.49 -7.87
CA LEU A 144 -16.08 -18.75 -7.10
C LEU A 144 -16.45 -19.39 -5.74
N LYS A 145 -15.82 -20.52 -5.36
CA LYS A 145 -15.88 -21.05 -3.99
C LYS A 145 -14.93 -20.31 -3.06
N HIS A 146 -13.80 -19.84 -3.55
CA HIS A 146 -12.78 -19.15 -2.74
C HIS A 146 -13.29 -17.74 -2.39
N GLN A 147 -13.35 -17.41 -1.10
CA GLN A 147 -13.95 -16.14 -0.66
C GLN A 147 -13.21 -14.93 -1.24
N VAL A 148 -11.88 -14.93 -1.18
CA VAL A 148 -11.00 -13.92 -1.81
C VAL A 148 -11.38 -13.64 -3.27
N SER A 149 -11.74 -14.66 -4.04
CA SER A 149 -12.12 -14.53 -5.45
C SER A 149 -13.54 -13.99 -5.67
N LYS A 150 -14.41 -14.09 -4.66
CA LYS A 150 -15.70 -13.36 -4.62
C LYS A 150 -15.48 -11.90 -4.22
N ASP A 151 -14.66 -11.64 -3.21
CA ASP A 151 -14.41 -10.30 -2.67
C ASP A 151 -13.87 -9.37 -3.78
N TYR A 152 -12.92 -9.86 -4.59
CA TYR A 152 -12.43 -9.15 -5.78
C TYR A 152 -13.51 -8.97 -6.87
N LEU A 153 -14.42 -9.93 -7.06
CA LEU A 153 -15.50 -9.82 -8.04
C LEU A 153 -16.57 -8.81 -7.59
N GLU A 154 -16.95 -8.81 -6.31
CA GLU A 154 -17.90 -7.87 -5.72
C GLU A 154 -17.38 -6.42 -5.76
N ALA A 155 -16.09 -6.22 -5.49
CA ALA A 155 -15.43 -4.92 -5.59
C ALA A 155 -15.15 -4.43 -7.04
N HIS A 156 -15.47 -5.23 -8.07
CA HIS A 156 -15.23 -4.83 -9.46
C HIS A 156 -16.26 -3.80 -9.93
N THR A 157 -15.83 -2.70 -10.55
CA THR A 157 -16.66 -1.56 -11.01
C THR A 157 -17.90 -1.98 -11.81
N LEU A 158 -17.75 -2.88 -12.79
CA LEU A 158 -18.85 -3.47 -13.57
C LEU A 158 -19.91 -4.24 -12.75
N ILE A 159 -19.75 -4.39 -11.43
CA ILE A 159 -20.72 -4.97 -10.48
C ILE A 159 -21.06 -3.96 -9.37
N ALA A 160 -20.08 -3.27 -8.80
CA ALA A 160 -20.28 -2.29 -7.73
C ALA A 160 -21.05 -1.03 -8.20
N ASP A 161 -20.68 -0.45 -9.34
CA ASP A 161 -21.21 0.83 -9.85
C ASP A 161 -22.54 0.67 -10.62
N ALA A 162 -23.35 -0.29 -10.19
CA ALA A 162 -24.43 -0.86 -11.00
C ALA A 162 -25.74 -0.07 -10.97
N LYS A 163 -25.96 0.69 -12.04
CA LYS A 163 -27.18 1.46 -12.29
C LYS A 163 -28.30 0.57 -12.83
N GLY A 164 -28.83 -0.31 -11.97
CA GLY A 164 -30.02 -1.13 -12.22
C GLY A 164 -29.76 -2.61 -12.62
N PRO A 165 -30.83 -3.34 -13.01
CA PRO A 165 -30.80 -4.78 -13.26
C PRO A 165 -29.86 -5.23 -14.37
N PHE A 166 -29.23 -6.39 -14.21
CA PHE A 166 -28.23 -6.91 -15.17
C PHE A 166 -28.85 -7.76 -16.29
N THR A 167 -29.04 -7.15 -17.46
CA THR A 167 -29.72 -7.75 -18.62
C THR A 167 -28.85 -8.77 -19.38
N ASP A 168 -29.41 -9.42 -20.41
CA ASP A 168 -28.63 -10.17 -21.40
C ASP A 168 -27.87 -9.27 -22.40
N SER A 169 -28.18 -7.98 -22.48
CA SER A 169 -27.39 -7.02 -23.26
C SER A 169 -26.09 -6.69 -22.54
N ASP A 170 -26.18 -6.31 -21.26
CA ASP A 170 -25.02 -5.97 -20.42
C ASP A 170 -24.04 -7.13 -20.29
N TRP A 171 -24.55 -8.36 -20.21
CA TRP A 171 -23.69 -9.54 -20.22
C TRP A 171 -23.01 -9.77 -21.57
N ARG A 172 -23.68 -9.49 -22.71
CA ARG A 172 -23.04 -9.65 -24.03
C ARG A 172 -21.90 -8.65 -24.24
N SER A 173 -22.00 -7.43 -23.70
CA SER A 173 -20.93 -6.43 -23.75
C SER A 173 -19.83 -6.65 -22.70
N THR A 174 -20.17 -7.02 -21.46
CA THR A 174 -19.18 -7.14 -20.35
C THR A 174 -18.53 -8.52 -20.19
N ARG A 175 -19.08 -9.59 -20.80
CA ARG A 175 -18.60 -10.98 -20.61
C ARG A 175 -17.12 -11.18 -20.91
N SER A 176 -16.57 -10.53 -21.93
CA SER A 176 -15.14 -10.64 -22.28
C SER A 176 -14.27 -10.10 -21.14
N THR A 177 -14.56 -8.88 -20.70
CA THR A 177 -13.88 -8.20 -19.58
C THR A 177 -13.99 -9.01 -18.30
N LEU A 178 -15.19 -9.47 -17.92
CA LEU A 178 -15.40 -10.26 -16.70
C LEU A 178 -14.67 -11.61 -16.75
N ILE A 179 -14.63 -12.30 -17.89
CA ILE A 179 -13.86 -13.56 -18.04
C ILE A 179 -12.35 -13.30 -17.97
N GLN A 180 -11.87 -12.18 -18.51
CA GLN A 180 -10.46 -11.80 -18.42
C GLN A 180 -10.08 -11.40 -16.99
N TYR A 181 -10.92 -10.63 -16.31
CA TYR A 181 -10.75 -10.27 -14.90
C TYR A 181 -10.69 -11.50 -14.00
N MET A 182 -11.59 -12.48 -14.17
CA MET A 182 -11.55 -13.73 -13.41
C MET A 182 -10.26 -14.54 -13.60
N ARG A 183 -9.54 -14.39 -14.73
CA ARG A 183 -8.19 -14.97 -14.90
C ARG A 183 -7.15 -14.25 -14.03
N VAL A 184 -7.22 -12.92 -13.92
CA VAL A 184 -6.36 -12.12 -13.04
C VAL A 184 -6.65 -12.45 -11.57
N VAL A 185 -7.93 -12.56 -11.19
CA VAL A 185 -8.34 -12.98 -9.83
C VAL A 185 -7.82 -14.38 -9.49
N LYS A 186 -7.98 -15.36 -10.40
CA LYS A 186 -7.42 -16.72 -10.21
C LYS A 186 -5.90 -16.71 -10.11
N LEU A 187 -5.20 -15.97 -10.98
CA LEU A 187 -3.74 -15.80 -10.93
C LEU A 187 -3.31 -15.23 -9.58
N ARG A 188 -4.01 -14.19 -9.10
CA ARG A 188 -3.76 -13.52 -7.82
C ARG A 188 -3.92 -14.47 -6.64
N ARG A 189 -5.03 -15.21 -6.57
CA ARG A 189 -5.26 -16.22 -5.54
C ARG A 189 -4.22 -17.33 -5.58
N VAL A 190 -3.97 -17.94 -6.74
CA VAL A 190 -3.04 -19.08 -6.87
C VAL A 190 -1.60 -18.68 -6.51
N GLN A 191 -1.14 -17.49 -6.90
CA GLN A 191 0.18 -17.02 -6.47
C GLN A 191 0.23 -16.73 -4.97
N GLN A 192 -0.82 -16.16 -4.36
CA GLN A 192 -0.87 -15.97 -2.91
C GLN A 192 -0.79 -17.32 -2.18
N GLU A 193 -1.62 -18.31 -2.56
CA GLU A 193 -1.59 -19.67 -1.97
C GLU A 193 -0.20 -20.32 -2.12
N ARG A 194 0.46 -20.17 -3.27
CA ARG A 194 1.83 -20.65 -3.50
C ARG A 194 2.88 -19.92 -2.68
N VAL A 195 2.72 -18.62 -2.45
CA VAL A 195 3.58 -17.86 -1.53
C VAL A 195 3.39 -18.35 -0.09
N GLU A 196 2.15 -18.63 0.33
CA GLU A 196 1.87 -19.16 1.68
C GLU A 196 2.44 -20.57 1.88
N LEU A 197 2.34 -21.45 0.87
CA LEU A 197 3.02 -22.76 0.86
C LEU A 197 4.55 -22.63 0.92
N PHE A 198 5.13 -21.70 0.15
CA PHE A 198 6.56 -21.41 0.20
C PHE A 198 7.01 -20.92 1.60
N TRP A 199 6.29 -19.99 2.22
CA TRP A 199 6.61 -19.51 3.57
C TRP A 199 6.56 -20.64 4.60
N LYS A 200 5.57 -21.54 4.49
CA LYS A 200 5.49 -22.74 5.34
C LYS A 200 6.69 -23.67 5.13
N ALA A 201 6.96 -24.10 3.89
CA ALA A 201 8.08 -24.96 3.55
C ALA A 201 9.43 -24.36 3.97
N TYR A 202 9.62 -23.05 3.81
CA TYR A 202 10.84 -22.37 4.24
C TYR A 202 10.99 -22.39 5.76
N SER A 203 9.90 -22.19 6.50
CA SER A 203 9.92 -22.22 7.97
C SER A 203 10.23 -23.63 8.49
N GLU A 204 9.64 -24.67 7.90
CA GLU A 204 9.86 -26.07 8.26
C GLU A 204 11.29 -26.52 7.91
N HIS A 205 11.76 -26.26 6.69
CA HIS A 205 13.13 -26.57 6.27
C HIS A 205 14.16 -25.84 7.15
N THR A 206 13.97 -24.54 7.42
CA THR A 206 14.93 -23.79 8.25
C THR A 206 14.91 -24.18 9.73
N ALA A 207 13.78 -24.65 10.26
CA ALA A 207 13.71 -25.24 11.60
C ALA A 207 14.39 -26.62 11.71
N SER A 208 14.52 -27.37 10.60
CA SER A 208 15.20 -28.68 10.57
C SER A 208 16.72 -28.59 10.47
N LEU A 209 17.27 -27.42 10.10
CA LEU A 209 18.71 -27.23 9.96
C LEU A 209 19.39 -27.05 11.33
N PRO A 210 20.67 -27.47 11.48
CA PRO A 210 21.47 -27.16 12.67
C PRO A 210 21.51 -25.64 12.94
N ALA A 211 21.67 -25.20 14.19
CA ALA A 211 21.45 -23.81 14.61
C ALA A 211 22.51 -22.76 14.16
N LEU A 212 23.21 -22.96 13.02
CA LEU A 212 24.40 -22.20 12.62
C LEU A 212 24.50 -21.69 11.16
N PRO A 213 23.70 -22.09 10.14
CA PRO A 213 23.81 -21.50 8.82
C PRO A 213 23.19 -20.09 8.84
N VAL A 214 24.01 -19.08 8.56
CA VAL A 214 23.52 -17.73 8.25
C VAL A 214 22.80 -17.78 6.90
N LEU A 215 21.46 -17.83 6.95
CA LEU A 215 20.58 -17.97 5.79
C LEU A 215 20.02 -16.63 5.30
N PRO A 216 19.72 -16.52 3.99
CA PRO A 216 18.98 -15.40 3.43
C PRO A 216 17.57 -15.25 4.03
N PRO A 217 16.97 -14.03 4.00
CA PRO A 217 15.55 -13.85 4.26
C PRO A 217 14.69 -14.65 3.26
N ALA A 218 13.55 -15.18 3.70
CA ALA A 218 12.65 -15.96 2.83
C ALA A 218 12.25 -15.19 1.54
N ALA A 219 12.03 -13.87 1.64
CA ALA A 219 11.76 -13.01 0.49
C ALA A 219 12.89 -13.01 -0.57
N THR A 220 14.16 -13.18 -0.16
CA THR A 220 15.29 -13.35 -1.08
C THR A 220 15.30 -14.75 -1.70
N VAL A 221 14.94 -15.77 -0.92
CA VAL A 221 14.89 -17.18 -1.39
C VAL A 221 13.76 -17.39 -2.39
N GLY A 222 12.55 -16.89 -2.12
CA GLY A 222 11.39 -16.95 -3.01
C GLY A 222 11.56 -16.17 -4.32
N ARG A 223 12.54 -15.25 -4.41
CA ARG A 223 12.97 -14.57 -5.65
C ARG A 223 14.02 -15.36 -6.47
N SER A 224 14.48 -16.52 -5.99
CA SER A 224 15.34 -17.41 -6.79
C SER A 224 14.64 -17.87 -8.07
N ALA A 225 15.39 -18.16 -9.14
CA ALA A 225 14.80 -18.52 -10.43
C ALA A 225 14.06 -19.88 -10.36
N GLU A 226 14.54 -20.73 -9.47
CA GLU A 226 14.09 -22.06 -9.13
C GLU A 226 12.70 -22.00 -8.46
N LEU A 227 12.53 -21.16 -7.44
CA LEU A 227 11.25 -20.99 -6.75
C LEU A 227 10.27 -20.07 -7.51
N GLN A 228 10.75 -19.06 -8.23
CA GLN A 228 9.91 -18.30 -9.16
C GLN A 228 9.34 -19.16 -10.29
N LYS A 229 10.00 -20.28 -10.65
CA LYS A 229 9.41 -21.27 -11.56
C LYS A 229 8.22 -21.99 -10.92
N LEU A 230 8.29 -22.35 -9.64
CA LEU A 230 7.16 -22.97 -8.91
C LEU A 230 6.00 -21.98 -8.70
N ILE A 231 6.29 -20.80 -8.14
CA ILE A 231 5.27 -19.81 -7.77
C ILE A 231 4.57 -19.28 -9.04
N SER A 232 5.36 -18.79 -9.99
CA SER A 232 4.90 -17.89 -11.05
C SER A 232 4.80 -18.53 -12.44
N LYS A 233 5.39 -19.71 -12.67
CA LYS A 233 5.46 -20.37 -14.00
C LYS A 233 4.82 -21.77 -14.10
N ARG A 234 4.44 -22.40 -12.98
CA ARG A 234 3.57 -23.61 -12.96
C ARG A 234 2.14 -23.25 -13.37
N ASN A 235 1.42 -24.16 -14.02
CA ASN A 235 0.06 -23.94 -14.54
C ASN A 235 -0.91 -23.56 -13.41
N LEU A 236 -1.91 -22.70 -13.65
CA LEU A 236 -2.81 -22.21 -12.58
C LEU A 236 -3.83 -23.25 -12.08
N ASP A 237 -3.99 -24.36 -12.80
CA ASP A 237 -4.78 -25.52 -12.41
C ASP A 237 -3.94 -26.63 -11.74
N GLU A 238 -2.65 -26.37 -11.51
CA GLU A 238 -1.72 -27.30 -10.89
C GLU A 238 -1.59 -27.02 -9.38
N THR A 239 -2.17 -27.91 -8.57
CA THR A 239 -1.99 -27.96 -7.12
C THR A 239 -0.51 -28.19 -6.80
N LEU A 240 0.08 -27.33 -5.97
CA LEU A 240 1.38 -27.58 -5.35
C LEU A 240 1.18 -27.94 -3.88
N THR A 241 2.10 -28.75 -3.36
CA THR A 241 2.18 -29.16 -1.95
C THR A 241 3.28 -28.37 -1.24
N VAL A 242 3.47 -28.62 0.07
CA VAL A 242 4.64 -28.13 0.81
C VAL A 242 5.90 -28.84 0.33
N ASP A 243 5.80 -30.14 0.04
CA ASP A 243 6.91 -31.02 -0.37
C ASP A 243 7.53 -30.59 -1.71
N ASP A 244 6.71 -30.06 -2.65
CA ASP A 244 7.18 -29.44 -3.89
C ASP A 244 8.18 -28.30 -3.64
N PHE A 245 7.98 -27.51 -2.57
CA PHE A 245 8.88 -26.43 -2.18
C PHE A 245 10.07 -26.96 -1.37
N LEU A 246 9.86 -27.93 -0.47
CA LEU A 246 10.95 -28.57 0.29
C LEU A 246 12.00 -29.18 -0.64
N ALA A 247 11.59 -29.98 -1.64
CA ALA A 247 12.52 -30.61 -2.58
C ALA A 247 13.42 -29.60 -3.35
N VAL A 248 12.90 -28.40 -3.65
CA VAL A 248 13.68 -27.32 -4.27
C VAL A 248 14.57 -26.60 -3.25
N LEU A 249 14.15 -26.45 -2.00
CA LEU A 249 14.97 -25.92 -0.92
C LEU A 249 16.15 -26.85 -0.60
N ASP A 250 15.91 -28.15 -0.42
CA ASP A 250 16.93 -29.17 -0.18
C ASP A 250 18.00 -29.15 -1.27
N THR A 251 17.57 -29.03 -2.54
CA THR A 251 18.47 -29.04 -3.70
C THR A 251 19.26 -27.72 -3.88
N HIS A 252 18.63 -26.56 -3.63
CA HIS A 252 19.18 -25.26 -4.06
C HIS A 252 19.51 -24.26 -2.94
N LEU A 253 18.97 -24.39 -1.72
CA LEU A 253 19.12 -23.36 -0.68
C LEU A 253 20.59 -23.08 -0.32
N VAL A 254 21.44 -24.11 -0.30
CA VAL A 254 22.89 -23.95 -0.03
C VAL A 254 23.55 -23.04 -1.07
N GLN A 255 23.21 -23.19 -2.35
CA GLN A 255 23.73 -22.36 -3.44
C GLN A 255 23.16 -20.94 -3.37
N ILE A 256 21.85 -20.80 -3.15
CA ILE A 256 21.17 -19.50 -2.99
C ILE A 256 21.78 -18.72 -1.82
N ALA A 257 21.97 -19.36 -0.66
CA ALA A 257 22.58 -18.78 0.52
C ALA A 257 24.06 -18.44 0.31
N SER A 258 24.82 -19.24 -0.46
CA SER A 258 26.21 -18.93 -0.83
C SER A 258 26.30 -17.69 -1.73
N LYS A 259 25.46 -17.61 -2.76
CA LYS A 259 25.35 -16.46 -3.68
C LYS A 259 24.95 -15.19 -2.93
N TRP A 260 23.91 -15.24 -2.10
CA TRP A 260 23.47 -14.10 -1.28
C TRP A 260 24.55 -13.65 -0.29
N ARG A 261 25.17 -14.56 0.48
CA ARG A 261 26.29 -14.21 1.38
C ARG A 261 27.44 -13.53 0.63
N SER A 262 27.72 -13.97 -0.60
CA SER A 262 28.75 -13.35 -1.45
C SER A 262 28.37 -11.93 -1.88
N THR A 263 27.13 -11.70 -2.31
CA THR A 263 26.61 -10.35 -2.62
C THR A 263 26.66 -9.43 -1.41
N GLN A 264 26.22 -9.89 -0.23
CA GLN A 264 26.24 -9.07 0.98
C GLN A 264 27.68 -8.78 1.46
N LYS A 265 28.62 -9.73 1.33
CA LYS A 265 30.06 -9.47 1.54
C LYS A 265 30.59 -8.34 0.64
N VAL A 266 30.17 -8.29 -0.64
CA VAL A 266 30.55 -7.18 -1.53
C VAL A 266 29.95 -5.84 -1.08
N ALA A 267 28.69 -5.83 -0.64
CA ALA A 267 28.04 -4.63 -0.12
C ALA A 267 28.70 -4.12 1.19
N LEU A 268 29.01 -5.01 2.13
CA LEU A 268 29.74 -4.68 3.37
C LEU A 268 31.13 -4.10 3.08
N LYS A 269 31.86 -4.67 2.11
CA LYS A 269 33.13 -4.12 1.63
C LYS A 269 32.98 -2.73 0.99
N LYS A 270 31.87 -2.47 0.29
CA LYS A 270 31.57 -1.13 -0.28
C LYS A 270 31.39 -0.10 0.83
N LEU A 271 30.61 -0.41 1.87
CA LEU A 271 30.41 0.49 3.02
C LEU A 271 31.71 0.83 3.75
N LEU A 272 32.54 -0.18 4.05
CA LEU A 272 33.85 0.05 4.68
C LEU A 272 34.74 0.96 3.82
N ARG A 273 34.77 0.73 2.50
CA ARG A 273 35.52 1.56 1.54
C ARG A 273 35.00 2.99 1.47
N GLN A 274 33.68 3.20 1.53
CA GLN A 274 33.06 4.53 1.60
C GLN A 274 33.43 5.29 2.89
N ALA A 275 33.55 4.58 4.02
CA ALA A 275 34.07 5.13 5.27
C ALA A 275 35.62 5.18 5.36
N LYS A 276 36.34 5.02 4.23
CA LYS A 276 37.81 5.03 4.13
C LYS A 276 38.51 4.00 5.03
N ARG A 277 37.88 2.85 5.28
CA ARG A 277 38.42 1.76 6.12
C ARG A 277 39.04 0.65 5.29
N GLU A 278 39.84 -0.16 5.97
CA GLU A 278 40.23 -1.47 5.46
C GLU A 278 38.96 -2.30 5.16
N THR A 279 38.99 -3.03 4.04
CA THR A 279 37.85 -3.80 3.51
C THR A 279 37.93 -5.29 3.84
N ASN A 280 38.90 -5.71 4.63
CA ASN A 280 38.98 -7.08 5.13
C ASN A 280 37.91 -7.34 6.22
N LEU A 281 36.86 -8.08 5.85
CA LEU A 281 35.76 -8.47 6.74
C LEU A 281 36.17 -9.49 7.82
N CYS A 282 37.39 -10.02 7.79
CA CYS A 282 37.91 -10.91 8.83
C CYS A 282 38.47 -10.17 10.06
N LEU A 283 38.55 -8.83 10.03
CA LEU A 283 39.15 -8.03 11.10
C LEU A 283 38.15 -7.63 12.19
N ALA A 284 38.59 -7.59 13.45
CA ALA A 284 37.81 -7.10 14.59
C ALA A 284 37.31 -5.65 14.45
N VAL A 285 38.01 -4.82 13.66
CA VAL A 285 37.66 -3.43 13.33
C VAL A 285 36.54 -3.27 12.30
N SER A 286 36.15 -4.34 11.61
CA SER A 286 35.14 -4.33 10.54
C SER A 286 33.71 -4.38 11.10
N VAL A 287 33.38 -3.40 11.96
CA VAL A 287 32.13 -3.32 12.72
C VAL A 287 31.15 -2.34 12.07
N PHE A 288 29.89 -2.73 12.07
CA PHE A 288 28.77 -1.95 11.54
C PHE A 288 27.81 -1.61 12.69
N GLN A 289 27.22 -0.42 12.64
CA GLN A 289 26.13 -0.03 13.51
C GLN A 289 24.81 -0.10 12.74
N CYS A 290 23.82 -0.80 13.28
CA CYS A 290 22.47 -0.82 12.71
C CYS A 290 21.74 0.49 13.01
N GLN A 291 21.21 1.15 11.98
CA GLN A 291 20.55 2.45 12.11
C GLN A 291 19.19 2.39 12.83
N LYS A 292 18.57 1.20 12.92
CA LYS A 292 17.25 1.02 13.58
C LYS A 292 17.36 0.80 15.09
N CYS A 293 18.26 -0.08 15.53
CA CYS A 293 18.41 -0.46 16.94
C CYS A 293 19.70 0.07 17.60
N SER A 294 20.54 0.82 16.86
CA SER A 294 21.86 1.31 17.28
C SER A 294 22.89 0.25 17.70
N MET A 295 22.57 -1.05 17.59
CA MET A 295 23.49 -2.13 17.93
C MET A 295 24.72 -2.14 17.02
N HIS A 296 25.87 -2.46 17.63
CA HIS A 296 27.11 -2.76 16.94
C HIS A 296 27.15 -4.26 16.60
N LEU A 297 27.54 -4.57 15.36
CA LEU A 297 27.44 -5.89 14.75
C LEU A 297 28.71 -6.21 13.96
N TRP A 298 29.27 -7.41 14.17
CA TRP A 298 30.33 -7.97 13.33
C TRP A 298 29.78 -8.52 12.00
N PRO A 299 30.62 -8.75 10.96
CA PRO A 299 30.14 -9.03 9.60
C PRO A 299 29.31 -10.31 9.44
N THR A 300 29.45 -11.25 10.38
CA THR A 300 28.63 -12.46 10.51
C THR A 300 27.27 -12.15 11.13
N GLU A 301 27.25 -11.42 12.24
CA GLU A 301 26.05 -11.03 12.99
C GLU A 301 25.13 -10.13 12.18
N VAL A 302 25.69 -9.20 11.40
CA VAL A 302 24.94 -8.32 10.47
C VAL A 302 23.92 -9.09 9.64
N LEU A 303 24.30 -10.27 9.14
CA LEU A 303 23.50 -11.09 8.24
C LEU A 303 22.45 -11.94 8.98
N ALA A 304 22.63 -12.17 10.27
CA ALA A 304 21.68 -12.85 11.15
C ALA A 304 20.80 -11.87 11.97
N HIS A 305 21.08 -10.56 11.91
CA HIS A 305 20.44 -9.58 12.76
C HIS A 305 18.99 -9.30 12.35
N SER A 306 18.07 -9.29 13.33
CA SER A 306 16.63 -9.18 13.11
C SER A 306 16.21 -7.92 12.33
N CYS A 307 16.85 -6.77 12.55
CA CYS A 307 16.53 -5.54 11.78
C CYS A 307 16.95 -5.61 10.30
N PHE A 308 17.83 -6.56 9.93
CA PHE A 308 18.20 -6.85 8.55
C PHE A 308 17.23 -7.86 7.92
N LEU A 309 16.90 -8.94 8.66
CA LEU A 309 15.98 -9.98 8.20
C LEU A 309 14.53 -9.48 8.03
N ASN A 310 14.06 -8.61 8.95
CA ASN A 310 12.71 -8.06 8.97
C ASN A 310 12.55 -6.80 8.11
N ASN A 311 13.49 -6.48 7.21
CA ASN A 311 13.46 -5.24 6.42
C ASN A 311 12.56 -5.34 5.17
N THR A 312 11.34 -5.85 5.33
CA THR A 312 10.35 -6.03 4.25
C THR A 312 9.56 -4.75 3.90
N TYR A 313 9.86 -3.63 4.55
CA TYR A 313 9.14 -2.35 4.38
C TYR A 313 9.79 -1.36 3.40
N CYS A 314 11.00 -1.62 2.89
CA CYS A 314 11.70 -0.69 2.00
C CYS A 314 11.24 -0.84 0.53
N LYS A 315 10.00 -0.43 0.25
CA LYS A 315 9.30 -0.65 -1.04
C LYS A 315 10.03 -0.11 -2.27
N ASP A 316 10.76 0.99 -2.14
CA ASP A 316 11.10 1.85 -3.29
C ASP A 316 12.45 1.56 -3.95
N SER A 317 13.25 0.62 -3.43
CA SER A 317 14.63 0.38 -3.89
C SER A 317 14.83 -0.94 -4.67
N GLY A 318 13.88 -1.88 -4.57
CA GLY A 318 14.00 -3.26 -5.11
C GLY A 318 15.12 -4.12 -4.51
N ALA A 319 16.00 -3.54 -3.70
CA ALA A 319 17.26 -4.12 -3.28
C ALA A 319 17.29 -4.38 -1.76
N PHE A 320 17.15 -5.65 -1.36
CA PHE A 320 17.46 -6.11 0.00
C PHE A 320 18.97 -5.98 0.28
N GLY A 321 19.38 -4.77 0.66
CA GLY A 321 20.77 -4.36 0.80
C GLY A 321 21.07 -3.67 2.12
N VAL A 322 22.37 -3.45 2.33
CA VAL A 322 22.99 -3.05 3.60
C VAL A 322 22.82 -1.54 3.90
N TYR A 323 21.75 -0.92 3.40
CA TYR A 323 21.51 0.53 3.46
C TYR A 323 21.25 1.03 4.89
N ASP A 324 20.66 0.17 5.74
CA ASP A 324 20.36 0.47 7.15
C ASP A 324 21.57 0.32 8.09
N LEU A 325 22.81 0.24 7.57
CA LEU A 325 24.02 0.21 8.39
C LEU A 325 24.91 1.43 8.17
N LYS A 326 25.66 1.81 9.22
CA LYS A 326 26.78 2.77 9.16
C LYS A 326 28.05 2.09 9.68
N PRO A 327 29.23 2.22 9.04
CA PRO A 327 30.49 1.74 9.64
C PRO A 327 30.75 2.43 10.98
N ALA A 328 31.02 1.66 12.03
CA ALA A 328 31.08 2.16 13.41
C ALA A 328 32.34 3.02 13.66
N ILE A 329 32.15 4.27 14.10
CA ILE A 329 33.21 5.31 13.98
C ILE A 329 34.49 4.96 14.74
N VAL A 330 34.42 4.45 15.97
CA VAL A 330 35.45 3.64 16.66
C VAL A 330 34.70 2.87 17.75
N LEU A 331 35.14 1.64 18.07
CA LEU A 331 34.64 0.93 19.25
C LEU A 331 35.49 1.23 20.49
N PRO A 332 34.87 1.38 21.68
CA PRO A 332 35.55 1.25 22.96
C PRO A 332 36.36 -0.06 23.08
N GLU A 333 37.44 -0.05 23.85
CA GLU A 333 38.43 -1.14 23.86
C GLU A 333 37.89 -2.45 24.45
N ASP A 334 36.96 -2.39 25.41
CA ASP A 334 36.20 -3.54 25.91
C ASP A 334 35.36 -4.22 24.81
N ARG A 335 34.77 -3.41 23.91
CA ARG A 335 33.98 -3.89 22.77
C ARG A 335 34.87 -4.45 21.66
N MET A 336 36.07 -3.89 21.45
CA MET A 336 37.05 -4.48 20.53
C MET A 336 37.55 -5.84 21.03
N GLU A 337 37.80 -5.96 22.33
CA GLU A 337 38.19 -7.22 22.97
C GLU A 337 37.07 -8.28 22.94
N MET A 338 35.81 -7.87 23.12
CA MET A 338 34.64 -8.74 22.85
C MET A 338 34.63 -9.26 21.40
N GLY A 339 34.89 -8.39 20.42
CA GLY A 339 34.97 -8.75 19.00
C GLY A 339 36.09 -9.73 18.67
N ARG A 340 37.28 -9.58 19.28
CA ARG A 340 38.37 -10.56 19.16
C ARG A 340 37.92 -11.95 19.60
N ARG A 341 37.20 -12.07 20.72
CA ARG A 341 36.70 -13.35 21.25
C ARG A 341 35.65 -13.98 20.33
N THR A 342 34.77 -13.18 19.73
CA THR A 342 33.79 -13.66 18.73
C THR A 342 34.49 -14.19 17.46
N LEU A 343 35.51 -13.49 16.95
CA LEU A 343 36.27 -13.93 15.77
C LEU A 343 37.13 -15.18 16.04
N MET A 344 37.76 -15.27 17.21
CA MET A 344 38.49 -16.48 17.66
C MET A 344 37.59 -17.72 17.68
N ARG A 345 36.33 -17.57 18.10
CA ARG A 345 35.29 -18.63 18.09
C ARG A 345 34.73 -18.94 16.67
N SER A 346 35.09 -18.14 15.67
CA SER A 346 34.59 -18.24 14.29
C SER A 346 35.63 -18.82 13.32
N GLU A 347 36.73 -19.40 13.83
CA GLU A 347 37.87 -19.94 13.05
C GLU A 347 38.55 -18.92 12.11
N ILE A 348 38.48 -17.63 12.43
CA ILE A 348 39.07 -16.54 11.63
C ILE A 348 40.48 -16.19 12.14
N ASP A 349 41.46 -16.08 11.23
CA ASP A 349 42.88 -15.84 11.57
C ASP A 349 43.08 -14.58 12.46
N PRO A 350 43.56 -14.75 13.71
CA PRO A 350 43.79 -13.64 14.62
C PRO A 350 45.02 -12.80 14.26
N LYS A 351 46.02 -13.33 13.52
CA LYS A 351 47.29 -12.63 13.27
C LYS A 351 47.12 -11.39 12.39
N ALA A 352 46.33 -11.50 11.32
CA ALA A 352 45.96 -10.37 10.49
C ALA A 352 45.13 -9.30 11.25
N THR A 353 44.41 -9.71 12.30
CA THR A 353 43.49 -8.85 13.06
C THR A 353 44.20 -7.94 14.05
N ILE A 354 45.24 -8.43 14.75
CA ILE A 354 45.96 -7.65 15.76
C ILE A 354 46.71 -6.47 15.11
N ALA A 355 47.49 -6.75 14.06
CA ALA A 355 48.34 -5.73 13.41
C ALA A 355 47.57 -4.60 12.71
N GLU A 356 46.26 -4.74 12.44
CA GLU A 356 45.42 -3.67 11.88
C GLU A 356 44.67 -2.88 12.96
N LEU A 357 44.38 -3.47 14.13
CA LEU A 357 43.87 -2.75 15.30
C LEU A 357 44.87 -1.66 15.73
N ASP A 358 46.15 -2.01 15.83
CA ASP A 358 47.21 -1.09 16.24
C ASP A 358 47.37 0.08 15.24
N LYS A 359 47.18 -0.15 13.93
CA LYS A 359 47.18 0.92 12.92
C LYS A 359 46.00 1.87 13.05
N GLN A 360 44.82 1.40 13.44
CA GLN A 360 43.65 2.28 13.57
C GLN A 360 43.75 3.19 14.80
N ARG A 361 44.41 2.74 15.87
CA ARG A 361 44.73 3.55 17.06
C ARG A 361 45.48 4.85 16.73
N HIS A 362 46.22 4.90 15.63
CA HIS A 362 46.97 6.08 15.17
C HIS A 362 46.23 6.93 14.12
N ARG A 363 44.98 6.61 13.78
CA ARG A 363 44.19 7.34 12.75
C ARG A 363 43.01 8.13 13.29
N SER A 364 42.63 7.94 14.56
CA SER A 364 41.51 8.64 15.20
C SER A 364 41.71 10.15 15.30
N ASP A 365 42.96 10.60 15.33
CA ASP A 365 43.30 11.97 15.76
C ASP A 365 43.17 12.99 14.61
N SER A 366 42.78 12.57 13.40
CA SER A 366 42.59 13.47 12.26
C SER A 366 41.59 12.95 11.21
N PHE A 367 40.33 13.42 11.26
CA PHE A 367 39.63 13.89 10.05
C PHE A 367 38.33 14.65 10.35
N CYS A 368 38.11 15.76 9.65
CA CYS A 368 36.82 16.43 9.50
C CYS A 368 36.83 17.21 8.18
N ILE A 369 35.77 17.09 7.35
CA ILE A 369 35.26 18.12 6.41
C ILE A 369 34.03 17.59 5.64
N ARG A 370 33.25 18.53 5.07
CA ARG A 370 31.91 18.39 4.50
C ARG A 370 31.92 17.80 3.07
N GLY A 371 30.75 17.37 2.58
CA GLY A 371 30.54 16.91 1.20
C GLY A 371 29.68 17.88 0.35
N HIS A 372 29.27 17.45 -0.85
CA HIS A 372 28.35 18.17 -1.75
C HIS A 372 27.37 17.19 -2.43
N PRO A 373 26.23 17.66 -2.98
CA PRO A 373 25.07 16.83 -3.33
C PRO A 373 25.00 16.35 -4.79
N GLN A 374 23.98 15.55 -5.08
CA GLN A 374 23.53 15.16 -6.43
C GLN A 374 22.57 16.20 -7.02
N GLU A 375 22.42 16.17 -8.36
CA GLU A 375 21.18 16.58 -9.04
C GLU A 375 20.64 15.42 -9.89
N SER A 376 19.34 15.48 -10.17
CA SER A 376 18.53 14.52 -10.92
C SER A 376 17.84 15.24 -12.08
N ILE A 377 17.25 14.51 -13.04
CA ILE A 377 16.10 15.02 -13.84
C ILE A 377 15.35 13.86 -14.51
N GLU A 378 14.04 14.07 -14.78
CA GLU A 378 13.14 13.15 -15.49
C GLU A 378 13.13 13.46 -17.02
N ARG A 379 12.16 13.15 -17.90
CA ARG A 379 10.83 12.47 -17.94
C ARG A 379 10.75 11.86 -19.39
N ILE A 380 9.69 11.44 -20.08
CA ILE A 380 8.21 11.47 -20.02
C ILE A 380 7.69 10.04 -20.31
N VAL A 381 6.40 9.78 -20.07
CA VAL A 381 5.69 8.54 -20.42
C VAL A 381 4.52 8.89 -21.35
N ASP A 382 4.25 8.12 -22.40
CA ASP A 382 2.86 7.78 -22.78
C ASP A 382 2.72 6.56 -23.71
N GLU A 383 2.05 5.52 -23.20
CA GLU A 383 1.43 4.42 -23.96
C GLU A 383 0.30 3.79 -23.09
N LYS A 384 -0.39 4.63 -22.30
CA LYS A 384 -0.84 4.26 -20.95
C LYS A 384 -1.94 3.21 -20.83
N TRP A 385 -2.90 3.09 -21.77
CA TRP A 385 -4.12 2.32 -21.47
C TRP A 385 -3.92 0.79 -21.48
N LEU A 386 -3.41 0.24 -22.59
CA LEU A 386 -3.10 -1.20 -22.65
C LEU A 386 -1.87 -1.56 -21.79
N GLN A 387 -0.94 -0.60 -21.61
CA GLN A 387 0.11 -0.74 -20.60
C GLN A 387 -0.42 -0.69 -19.17
N GLN A 388 -1.59 -0.11 -18.85
CA GLN A 388 -2.02 -0.01 -17.45
C GLN A 388 -2.52 -1.36 -16.91
N GLU A 389 -3.35 -2.12 -17.63
CA GLU A 389 -3.67 -3.50 -17.20
C GLU A 389 -2.41 -4.38 -17.15
N GLN A 390 -1.47 -4.19 -18.09
CA GLN A 390 -0.22 -4.97 -18.10
C GLN A 390 0.78 -4.52 -17.01
N ARG A 391 0.83 -3.24 -16.65
CA ARG A 391 1.57 -2.70 -15.49
C ARG A 391 0.91 -3.11 -14.20
N GLU A 392 -0.39 -3.04 -14.07
CA GLU A 392 -1.09 -3.56 -12.89
C GLU A 392 -0.82 -5.06 -12.72
N VAL A 393 -0.53 -5.82 -13.79
CA VAL A 393 0.01 -7.19 -13.69
C VAL A 393 1.53 -7.23 -13.42
N TYR A 394 2.36 -6.34 -13.97
CA TYR A 394 3.83 -6.34 -13.81
C TYR A 394 4.31 -5.74 -12.46
N GLU A 395 3.74 -4.61 -12.07
CA GLU A 395 3.85 -3.96 -10.77
C GLU A 395 3.21 -4.83 -9.68
N TRP A 396 2.23 -5.69 -10.00
CA TRP A 396 1.73 -6.73 -9.10
C TRP A 396 2.60 -8.01 -9.05
N LEU A 397 3.29 -8.38 -10.14
CA LEU A 397 4.39 -9.36 -10.08
C LEU A 397 5.56 -8.83 -9.23
N MET A 398 5.79 -7.51 -9.21
CA MET A 398 6.67 -6.84 -8.24
C MET A 398 6.04 -6.80 -6.83
N SER A 399 4.70 -6.72 -6.73
CA SER A 399 3.96 -6.79 -5.46
C SER A 399 3.93 -8.19 -4.81
N PHE A 400 4.81 -9.11 -5.23
CA PHE A 400 5.39 -10.12 -4.33
C PHE A 400 5.79 -9.49 -2.99
N ASP A 401 6.36 -8.27 -3.03
CA ASP A 401 6.71 -7.48 -1.85
C ASP A 401 5.49 -6.91 -1.11
N GLU A 402 4.35 -6.63 -1.76
CA GLU A 402 3.15 -6.16 -1.06
C GLU A 402 2.42 -7.31 -0.37
N ILE A 403 2.34 -8.48 -1.00
CA ILE A 403 1.81 -9.71 -0.40
C ILE A 403 2.67 -10.11 0.82
N ILE A 404 3.99 -10.02 0.70
CA ILE A 404 4.92 -10.21 1.84
C ILE A 404 4.72 -9.12 2.90
N CYS A 405 4.69 -7.84 2.53
CA CYS A 405 4.55 -6.72 3.47
C CYS A 405 3.26 -6.82 4.30
N ARG A 406 2.10 -7.05 3.65
CA ARG A 406 0.81 -7.20 4.36
C ARG A 406 0.84 -8.35 5.37
N ARG A 407 1.49 -9.48 5.05
CA ARG A 407 1.59 -10.63 5.96
C ARG A 407 2.65 -10.43 7.05
N CYS A 408 3.75 -9.73 6.77
CA CYS A 408 4.70 -9.29 7.80
C CYS A 408 4.03 -8.36 8.84
N SER A 409 3.19 -7.42 8.40
CA SER A 409 2.41 -6.57 9.32
C SER A 409 1.51 -7.41 10.24
N HIS A 410 0.76 -8.37 9.68
CA HIS A 410 -0.13 -9.23 10.46
C HIS A 410 0.60 -10.15 11.44
N LEU A 411 1.68 -10.82 11.02
CA LEU A 411 2.41 -11.76 11.87
C LEU A 411 3.13 -11.06 13.04
N VAL A 412 3.61 -9.82 12.83
CA VAL A 412 4.17 -9.00 13.91
C VAL A 412 3.07 -8.55 14.88
N ALA A 413 1.89 -8.19 14.39
CA ALA A 413 0.75 -7.82 15.24
C ALA A 413 0.21 -8.99 16.08
N SER A 414 0.18 -10.21 15.53
CA SER A 414 -0.26 -11.41 16.27
C SER A 414 0.80 -12.01 17.21
N GLY A 415 2.06 -11.59 17.09
CA GLY A 415 3.20 -12.20 17.80
C GLY A 415 3.56 -11.56 19.15
N PHE A 416 2.86 -10.51 19.59
CA PHE A 416 3.23 -9.71 20.77
C PHE A 416 2.29 -9.83 21.98
N ALA A 417 1.51 -10.90 22.07
CA ALA A 417 0.77 -11.29 23.26
C ALA A 417 1.57 -12.34 24.06
N HIS A 418 2.64 -11.91 24.73
CA HIS A 418 3.48 -12.82 25.52
C HIS A 418 2.88 -13.02 26.92
N GLU A 419 2.63 -14.28 27.30
CA GLU A 419 2.30 -14.65 28.67
C GLU A 419 3.47 -14.31 29.60
N HIS A 420 3.24 -13.53 30.66
CA HIS A 420 4.13 -13.42 31.82
C HIS A 420 3.46 -12.72 33.04
N LEU A 421 2.41 -13.35 33.57
CA LEU A 421 2.00 -13.28 34.99
C LEU A 421 1.58 -14.72 35.35
N ALA A 422 2.47 -15.61 35.83
CA ALA A 422 3.23 -15.61 37.10
C ALA A 422 2.41 -16.20 38.27
N GLU A 423 3.04 -17.16 38.94
CA GLU A 423 2.71 -17.82 40.23
C GLU A 423 1.25 -18.20 40.52
#